data_AF-A0A661FRQ2-F1
#
_entry.id   AF-A0A661FRQ2-F1
#
_cell.length_a   1.000
_cell.length_b   1.000
_cell.length_c   1.000
_cell.angle_alpha   90.00
_cell.angle_beta   90.00
_cell.angle_gamma   90.00
#
_symmetry.space_group_name_H-M   'P 1'
#
loop_
_entity.id
_entity.type
_entity.pdbx_description
1 polymer ?
#
loop_
_entity_poly.entity_id
_entity_poly.type
_entity_poly.pdbx_seq_one_letter_code
_entity_poly.pdbx_strand_id
1 'polypeptide(L)'
;NKTIAVDVLERKLDEAILRETPPLERFQGVVKVIAGIAPLMGLLGTVVGMIRTFQTITLYGTGDPKLMADGISQALVTTVEGLVVAIPLVFLYALIADKSRELIEILEEQSAGIIARHAEKIIEAK
;
A
#
# COMPACT_ATOMS: atom_id res chain seq x y z
N ASN A 1 32.14 29.12 16.62
CA ASN A 1 32.48 28.49 15.34
C ASN A 1 31.19 28.35 14.52
N LYS A 2 30.90 29.30 13.60
CA LYS A 2 29.57 29.43 12.98
C LYS A 2 29.24 28.26 12.02
N THR A 3 30.25 27.64 11.42
CA THR A 3 30.10 26.46 10.54
C THR A 3 29.55 25.25 11.30
N ILE A 4 30.05 24.97 12.50
CA ILE A 4 29.54 23.89 13.36
C ILE A 4 28.05 24.07 13.70
N ALA A 5 27.56 25.31 13.76
CA ALA A 5 26.14 25.57 14.04
C ALA A 5 25.21 25.21 12.85
N VAL A 6 25.71 25.30 11.61
CA VAL A 6 24.96 24.89 10.41
C VAL A 6 24.89 23.37 10.35
N ASP A 7 26.01 22.68 10.55
CA ASP A 7 26.05 21.21 10.57
C ASP A 7 25.12 20.63 11.65
N VAL A 8 25.03 21.30 12.82
CA VAL A 8 24.11 20.90 13.89
C VAL A 8 22.65 21.17 13.52
N LEU A 9 22.36 22.24 12.79
CA LEU A 9 21.02 22.55 12.30
C LEU A 9 20.55 21.52 11.26
N GLU A 10 21.41 21.18 10.30
CA GLU A 10 21.18 20.15 9.29
C GLU A 10 20.80 18.82 9.95
N ARG A 11 21.64 18.32 10.87
CA ARG A 11 21.38 17.06 11.57
C ARG A 11 20.05 17.06 12.35
N LYS A 12 19.67 18.19 12.94
CA LYS A 12 18.39 18.31 13.67
C LYS A 12 17.18 18.32 12.74
N LEU A 13 17.30 18.92 11.56
CA LEU A 13 16.24 18.92 10.56
C LEU A 13 16.07 17.51 9.98
N ASP A 14 17.17 16.83 9.65
CA ASP A 14 17.14 15.44 9.18
C ASP A 14 16.52 14.50 10.22
N GLU A 15 16.88 14.65 11.50
CA GLU A 15 16.28 13.88 12.59
C GLU A 15 14.77 14.13 12.71
N ALA A 16 14.34 15.38 12.52
CA ALA A 16 12.92 15.73 12.54
C ALA A 16 12.16 15.12 11.35
N ILE A 17 12.72 15.18 10.12
CA ILE A 17 12.13 14.53 8.94
C ILE A 17 12.01 13.01 9.17
N LEU A 18 13.08 12.36 9.60
CA LEU A 18 13.09 10.92 9.90
C LEU A 18 12.06 10.50 10.95
N ARG A 19 11.68 11.40 11.84
CA ARG A 19 10.65 11.16 12.85
C ARG A 19 9.22 11.32 12.30
N GLU A 20 9.02 12.22 11.34
CA GLU A 20 7.71 12.50 10.73
C GLU A 20 7.37 11.58 9.55
N THR A 21 8.37 10.98 8.89
CA THR A 21 8.17 10.03 7.78
C THR A 21 7.37 8.77 8.18
N PRO A 22 7.69 8.04 9.27
CA PRO A 22 7.00 6.79 9.60
C PRO A 22 5.49 6.95 9.90
N PRO A 23 5.03 8.00 10.61
CA PRO A 23 3.60 8.30 10.74
C PRO A 23 2.86 8.47 9.42
N LEU A 24 3.49 9.11 8.42
CA LEU A 24 2.91 9.31 7.08
C LEU A 24 2.76 8.00 6.31
N GLU A 25 3.65 7.04 6.54
CA GLU A 25 3.66 5.76 5.82
C GLU A 25 2.94 4.61 6.56
N ARG A 26 2.71 4.75 7.88
CA ARG A 26 2.28 3.66 8.77
C ARG A 26 1.11 2.82 8.26
N PHE A 27 0.06 3.47 7.74
CA PHE A 27 -1.15 2.77 7.29
C PHE A 27 -1.07 2.29 5.84
N GLN A 28 -0.17 2.84 5.04
CA GLN A 28 -0.04 2.49 3.63
C GLN A 28 0.38 1.03 3.45
N GLY A 29 1.29 0.54 4.29
CA GLY A 29 1.74 -0.85 4.26
C GLY A 29 0.59 -1.85 4.46
N VAL A 30 -0.31 -1.56 5.40
CA VAL A 30 -1.49 -2.40 5.67
C VAL A 30 -2.43 -2.42 4.47
N VAL A 31 -2.74 -1.25 3.90
CA VAL A 31 -3.62 -1.16 2.73
C VAL A 31 -3.02 -1.93 1.54
N LYS A 32 -1.71 -1.79 1.30
CA LYS A 32 -0.99 -2.52 0.25
C LYS A 32 -1.11 -4.03 0.40
N VAL A 33 -0.92 -4.53 1.63
CA VAL A 33 -1.00 -5.96 1.93
C VAL A 33 -2.42 -6.49 1.70
N ILE A 34 -3.45 -5.79 2.21
CA ILE A 34 -4.84 -6.21 2.02
C ILE A 34 -5.21 -6.18 0.54
N ALA A 35 -4.81 -5.15 -0.19
CA ALA A 35 -5.02 -5.04 -1.63
C ALA A 35 -4.40 -6.21 -2.41
N GLY A 36 -3.22 -6.67 -1.98
CA GLY A 36 -2.54 -7.83 -2.56
C GLY A 36 -3.12 -9.19 -2.17
N ILE A 37 -3.68 -9.32 -0.96
CA ILE A 37 -4.27 -10.58 -0.47
C ILE A 37 -5.69 -10.80 -0.98
N ALA A 38 -6.48 -9.75 -1.20
CA ALA A 38 -7.87 -9.84 -1.64
C ALA A 38 -8.10 -10.71 -2.92
N PRO A 39 -7.30 -10.58 -4.00
CA PRO A 39 -7.42 -11.46 -5.17
C PRO A 39 -7.06 -12.92 -4.86
N LEU A 40 -6.06 -13.13 -4.01
CA LEU A 40 -5.62 -14.47 -3.60
C LEU A 40 -6.71 -15.19 -2.80
N MET A 41 -7.44 -14.45 -1.96
CA MET A 41 -8.60 -14.96 -1.24
C MET A 41 -9.75 -15.35 -2.18
N GLY A 42 -9.99 -14.56 -3.23
CA GLY A 42 -10.98 -14.90 -4.26
C GLY A 42 -10.62 -16.16 -5.04
N LEU A 43 -9.35 -16.28 -5.45
CA LEU A 43 -8.82 -17.47 -6.10
C LEU A 43 -8.94 -18.71 -5.20
N LEU A 44 -8.62 -18.58 -3.91
CA LEU A 44 -8.81 -19.64 -2.91
C LEU A 44 -10.27 -20.08 -2.85
N GLY A 45 -11.21 -19.13 -2.86
CA GLY A 45 -12.64 -19.39 -2.92
C GLY A 45 -13.04 -20.24 -4.14
N THR A 46 -12.48 -19.93 -5.31
CA THR A 46 -12.71 -20.71 -6.53
C THR A 46 -12.17 -22.13 -6.40
N VAL A 47 -10.96 -22.31 -5.87
CA VAL A 47 -10.39 -23.65 -5.65
C VAL A 47 -11.28 -24.46 -4.70
N VAL A 48 -11.72 -23.87 -3.59
CA VAL A 48 -12.62 -24.55 -2.62
C VAL A 48 -13.97 -24.88 -3.25
N GLY A 49 -14.55 -23.97 -4.04
CA GLY A 49 -15.82 -24.19 -4.75
C GLY A 49 -15.72 -25.31 -5.79
N MET A 50 -14.63 -25.36 -6.54
CA MET A 50 -14.38 -26.44 -7.50
C MET A 50 -14.18 -27.79 -6.79
N ILE A 51 -13.46 -27.84 -5.67
CA ILE A 51 -13.30 -29.07 -4.87
C ILE A 51 -14.66 -29.60 -4.42
N ARG A 52 -15.53 -28.72 -3.90
CA ARG A 52 -16.90 -29.11 -3.49
C ARG A 52 -17.72 -29.63 -4.66
N THR A 53 -17.64 -28.95 -5.80
CA THR A 53 -18.34 -29.37 -7.03
C THR A 53 -17.90 -30.78 -7.47
N PHE A 54 -16.60 -31.06 -7.47
CA PHE A 54 -16.07 -32.39 -7.81
C PHE A 54 -16.41 -33.47 -6.78
N GLN A 55 -16.47 -33.13 -5.49
CA GLN A 55 -16.95 -34.06 -4.47
C GLN A 55 -18.41 -34.45 -4.69
N THR A 56 -19.28 -33.49 -5.04
CA THR A 56 -20.68 -33.77 -5.40
C THR A 56 -20.76 -34.71 -6.59
N ILE A 57 -19.95 -34.47 -7.63
CA ILE A 57 -19.88 -35.35 -8.81
C ILE A 57 -19.43 -36.76 -8.44
N THR A 58 -18.49 -36.89 -7.52
CA THR A 58 -17.96 -38.19 -7.10
C THR A 58 -18.98 -38.99 -6.29
N LEU A 59 -19.74 -38.32 -5.41
CA LEU A 59 -20.71 -38.94 -4.52
C LEU A 59 -22.03 -39.30 -5.21
N TYR A 60 -22.48 -38.45 -6.14
CA TYR A 60 -23.79 -38.56 -6.77
C TYR A 60 -23.73 -38.86 -8.28
N GLY A 61 -22.54 -39.12 -8.83
CA GLY A 61 -22.30 -39.20 -10.27
C GLY A 61 -22.34 -37.81 -10.93
N THR A 62 -22.37 -37.74 -12.26
CA THR A 62 -22.48 -36.45 -12.98
C THR A 62 -23.73 -35.65 -12.62
N GLY A 63 -24.68 -36.20 -11.85
CA GLY A 63 -25.83 -35.49 -11.33
C GLY A 63 -26.65 -34.76 -12.40
N ASP A 64 -27.41 -33.76 -11.96
CA ASP A 64 -28.04 -32.77 -12.84
C ASP A 64 -26.97 -31.76 -13.31
N PRO A 65 -26.72 -31.62 -14.62
CA PRO A 65 -25.77 -30.64 -15.17
C PRO A 65 -25.99 -29.21 -14.67
N LYS A 66 -27.23 -28.86 -14.30
CA LYS A 66 -27.57 -27.56 -13.74
C LYS A 66 -26.92 -27.32 -12.38
N LEU A 67 -26.92 -28.33 -11.50
CA LEU A 67 -26.26 -28.23 -10.19
C LEU A 67 -24.74 -28.08 -10.32
N MET A 68 -24.14 -28.75 -11.31
CA MET A 68 -22.72 -28.58 -11.61
C MET A 68 -22.40 -27.16 -12.09
N ALA A 69 -23.20 -26.65 -13.02
CA ALA A 69 -23.04 -25.29 -13.53
C ALA A 69 -23.16 -24.24 -12.42
N ASP A 70 -24.12 -24.40 -11.52
CA ASP A 70 -24.30 -23.51 -10.36
C ASP A 70 -23.08 -23.52 -9.42
N GLY A 71 -22.53 -24.70 -9.12
CA GLY A 71 -21.33 -24.83 -8.27
C GLY A 71 -20.08 -24.17 -8.88
N ILE A 72 -19.87 -24.33 -10.18
CA ILE A 72 -18.78 -23.67 -10.92
C ILE A 72 -19.01 -22.16 -10.97
N SER A 73 -20.23 -21.73 -11.26
CA SER A 73 -20.59 -20.31 -11.29
C SER A 73 -20.34 -19.65 -9.93
N GLN A 74 -20.75 -20.28 -8.83
CA GLN A 74 -20.49 -19.80 -7.49
C GLN A 74 -18.97 -19.71 -7.21
N ALA A 75 -18.20 -20.71 -7.63
CA ALA A 75 -16.75 -20.68 -7.51
C ALA A 75 -16.15 -19.45 -8.23
N LEU A 76 -16.62 -19.12 -9.44
CA LEU A 76 -16.16 -17.96 -10.19
C LEU A 76 -16.57 -16.62 -9.56
N VAL A 77 -17.76 -16.54 -8.97
CA VAL A 77 -18.23 -15.32 -8.26
C VAL A 77 -17.27 -14.93 -7.13
N THR A 78 -16.69 -15.89 -6.41
CA THR A 78 -15.71 -15.58 -5.35
C THR A 78 -14.44 -14.90 -5.87
N THR A 79 -13.99 -15.21 -7.10
CA THR A 79 -12.88 -14.47 -7.73
C THR A 79 -13.29 -13.04 -8.04
N VAL A 80 -14.51 -12.84 -8.55
CA VAL A 80 -15.04 -11.51 -8.84
C VAL A 80 -15.10 -10.66 -7.57
N GLU A 81 -15.59 -11.22 -6.46
CA GLU A 81 -15.62 -10.53 -5.16
C GLU A 81 -14.22 -10.12 -4.69
N GLY A 82 -13.22 -11.01 -4.82
CA GLY A 82 -11.83 -10.69 -4.50
C GLY A 82 -11.28 -9.52 -5.33
N LEU A 83 -11.62 -9.45 -6.61
CA LEU A 83 -11.23 -8.36 -7.50
C LEU A 83 -11.98 -7.06 -7.20
N VAL A 84 -13.27 -7.13 -6.89
CA VAL A 84 -14.09 -5.97 -6.51
C VAL A 84 -13.54 -5.28 -5.26
N VAL A 85 -12.96 -6.04 -4.33
CA VAL A 85 -12.28 -5.48 -3.15
C VAL A 85 -10.86 -4.99 -3.49
N ALA A 86 -10.10 -5.73 -4.29
CA ALA A 86 -8.72 -5.40 -4.59
C ALA A 86 -8.57 -4.13 -5.43
N ILE A 87 -9.38 -3.96 -6.49
CA ILE A 87 -9.24 -2.85 -7.45
C ILE A 87 -9.35 -1.48 -6.75
N PRO A 88 -10.39 -1.19 -5.95
CA PRO A 88 -10.48 0.08 -5.24
C PRO A 88 -9.37 0.27 -4.21
N LEU A 89 -8.95 -0.80 -3.52
CA LEU A 89 -7.89 -0.72 -2.51
C LEU A 89 -6.52 -0.41 -3.12
N VAL A 90 -6.18 -1.01 -4.27
CA VAL A 90 -4.94 -0.68 -5.00
C VAL A 90 -4.95 0.78 -5.42
N PHE A 91 -6.08 1.27 -5.94
CA PHE A 91 -6.21 2.67 -6.35
C PHE A 91 -6.07 3.62 -5.15
N LEU A 92 -6.75 3.34 -4.04
CA LEU A 92 -6.66 4.16 -2.82
C LEU A 92 -5.25 4.14 -2.22
N TYR A 93 -4.59 2.98 -2.20
CA TYR A 93 -3.18 2.87 -1.79
C TYR A 93 -2.28 3.76 -2.63
N ALA A 94 -2.47 3.75 -3.96
CA ALA A 94 -1.67 4.57 -4.87
C ALA A 94 -1.81 6.06 -4.54
N LEU A 95 -3.04 6.55 -4.34
CA LEU A 95 -3.28 7.97 -4.01
C LEU A 95 -2.67 8.39 -2.67
N ILE A 96 -2.83 7.57 -1.62
CA ILE A 96 -2.29 7.89 -0.29
C ILE A 96 -0.76 7.83 -0.29
N ALA A 97 -0.19 6.81 -0.94
CA ALA A 97 1.26 6.64 -1.01
C ALA A 97 1.92 7.76 -1.82
N ASP A 98 1.28 8.22 -2.90
CA ASP A 98 1.74 9.36 -3.67
C ASP A 98 1.67 10.65 -2.85
N LYS A 99 0.57 10.88 -2.14
CA LYS A 99 0.42 12.06 -1.31
C LYS A 99 1.43 12.13 -0.17
N SER A 100 1.74 11.01 0.47
CA SER A 100 2.76 10.98 1.51
C SER A 100 4.16 11.22 0.96
N ARG A 101 4.49 10.69 -0.22
CA ARG A 101 5.76 11.00 -0.89
C ARG A 101 5.88 12.49 -1.19
N GLU A 102 4.84 13.10 -1.77
CA GLU A 102 4.80 14.55 -2.04
C GLU A 102 5.06 15.36 -0.76
N LEU A 103 4.44 14.98 0.37
CA LEU A 103 4.64 15.66 1.65
C LEU A 103 6.06 15.51 2.20
N ILE A 104 6.68 14.34 2.05
CA ILE A 104 8.06 14.10 2.46
C ILE A 104 9.03 14.92 1.60
N GLU A 105 8.83 14.94 0.27
CA GLU A 105 9.62 15.73 -0.66
C GLU A 105 9.56 17.23 -0.34
N ILE A 106 8.38 17.76 -0.04
CA ILE A 106 8.23 19.16 0.41
C ILE A 106 9.00 19.41 1.71
N LEU A 107 8.96 18.49 2.66
CA LEU A 107 9.69 18.60 3.94
C LEU A 107 11.21 18.65 3.73
N GLU A 108 11.72 17.81 2.84
CA GLU A 108 13.14 17.78 2.45
C GLU A 108 13.55 19.07 1.74
N GLU A 109 12.77 19.53 0.75
CA GLU A 109 13.05 20.75 0.00
C GLU A 109 13.07 21.99 0.93
N GLN A 110 12.07 22.11 1.81
CA GLN A 110 12.02 23.23 2.76
C GLN A 110 13.20 23.19 3.74
N SER A 111 13.60 22.01 4.20
CA SER A 111 14.73 21.85 5.12
C SER A 111 16.05 22.23 4.46
N ALA A 112 16.30 21.75 3.24
CA ALA A 112 17.46 22.15 2.44
C ALA A 112 17.49 23.67 2.20
N GLY A 113 16.35 24.27 1.87
CA GLY A 113 16.22 25.73 1.70
C GLY A 113 16.50 26.53 2.98
N ILE A 114 16.09 26.03 4.15
CA ILE A 114 16.39 26.66 5.45
C ILE A 114 17.89 26.62 5.75
N ILE A 115 18.55 25.49 5.48
CA ILE A 115 19.99 25.29 5.69
C ILE A 115 20.77 26.23 4.78
N ALA A 116 20.44 26.28 3.48
CA ALA A 116 21.09 27.14 2.49
C ALA A 116 21.03 28.63 2.90
N ARG A 117 19.85 29.13 3.28
CA ARG A 117 19.67 30.52 3.73
C ARG A 117 20.48 30.85 5.00
N HIS A 118 20.64 29.88 5.92
CA HIS A 118 21.45 30.08 7.12
C HIS A 118 22.95 30.05 6.81
N ALA A 119 23.37 29.18 5.88
CA ALA A 119 24.76 29.12 5.41
C ALA A 119 25.16 30.42 4.70
N GLU A 120 24.33 30.94 3.79
CA GLU A 120 24.54 32.21 3.09
C GLU A 120 24.70 33.38 4.07
N LYS A 121 23.78 33.54 5.04
CA LYS A 121 23.89 34.59 6.07
C LYS A 121 25.16 34.51 6.89
N ILE A 122 25.69 33.32 7.14
CA ILE A 122 26.94 33.12 7.88
C ILE A 122 28.15 33.51 7.03
N ILE A 123 28.10 33.27 5.72
CA ILE A 123 29.12 33.66 4.75
C ILE A 123 29.13 35.19 4.57
N GLU A 124 27.97 35.83 4.43
CA GLU A 124 27.84 37.29 4.29
C GLU A 124 28.21 38.06 5.56
N ALA A 125 27.99 37.48 6.74
CA ALA A 125 28.34 38.08 8.04
C ALA A 125 29.79 37.81 8.49
N LYS A 126 30.68 37.49 7.55
CA LYS A 126 32.10 37.18 7.76
C LYS A 126 32.97 38.09 6.91
#